data_AF-A0A0F9DNK0-F1
#
_entry.id   AF-A0A0F9DNK0-F1
#
_cell.length_a   1.000
_cell.length_b   1.000
_cell.length_c   1.000
_cell.angle_alpha   90.00
_cell.angle_beta   90.00
_cell.angle_gamma   90.00
#
_symmetry.space_group_name_H-M   'P 1'
#
loop_
_entity.id
_entity.type
_entity.pdbx_description
1 polymer ?
#
loop_
_entity_poly.entity_id
_entity_poly.type
_entity_poly.pdbx_seq_one_letter_code
_entity_poly.pdbx_strand_id
1 'polypeptide(L)'
;MADPITVYDQRHEGHIITIFLDFTSGGATTAVELTITAGYPNFDLSKAHPIISGCIFELEGDIIVNSFAMLPAAEVGRSDATAPDTVGEYQITAANTFKYCNGAGDANGIIAICYWAAGNKNV
;
A
#
# COMPACT_ATOMS: atom_id res chain seq x y z
N MET A 1 36.01 -13.47 22.74
CA MET A 1 34.79 -14.31 22.67
C MET A 1 33.71 -13.39 22.09
N ALA A 2 33.14 -13.72 20.93
CA ALA A 2 32.10 -12.87 20.34
C ALA A 2 30.79 -13.14 21.07
N ASP A 3 30.09 -12.07 21.47
CA ASP A 3 28.80 -12.19 22.14
C ASP A 3 27.76 -12.80 21.17
N PRO A 4 26.90 -13.71 21.64
CA PRO A 4 25.85 -14.28 20.82
C PRO A 4 24.87 -13.18 20.37
N ILE A 5 24.63 -13.08 19.07
CA ILE A 5 23.59 -12.22 18.50
C ILE A 5 22.24 -12.83 18.86
N THR A 6 21.52 -12.18 19.77
CA THR A 6 20.10 -12.46 20.00
C THR A 6 19.31 -11.90 18.82
N VAL A 7 18.84 -12.77 17.94
CA VAL A 7 17.87 -12.41 16.90
C VAL A 7 16.55 -12.14 17.63
N TYR A 8 16.28 -10.88 17.95
CA TYR A 8 14.97 -10.48 18.46
C TYR A 8 13.91 -10.85 17.42
N ASP A 9 12.85 -11.52 17.88
CA ASP A 9 11.61 -11.70 17.11
C ASP A 9 11.26 -10.35 16.45
N GLN A 10 11.13 -10.36 15.13
CA GLN A 10 11.44 -9.22 14.25
C GLN A 10 10.58 -8.00 14.61
N ARG A 11 11.11 -7.12 15.47
CA ARG A 11 10.58 -5.77 15.66
C ARG A 11 10.84 -5.02 14.37
N HIS A 12 9.82 -4.92 13.52
CA HIS A 12 9.94 -4.19 12.26
C HIS A 12 9.75 -2.68 12.42
N GLU A 13 9.56 -2.17 13.64
CA GLU A 13 9.44 -0.73 13.87
C GLU A 13 10.71 0.02 13.44
N GLY A 14 10.54 1.05 12.62
CA GLY A 14 11.62 1.84 12.04
C GLY A 14 12.16 1.30 10.72
N HIS A 15 11.71 0.14 10.24
CA HIS A 15 12.14 -0.44 8.97
C HIS A 15 11.23 -0.09 7.81
N ILE A 16 11.78 -0.21 6.59
CA ILE A 16 11.02 -0.21 5.35
C ILE A 16 10.56 -1.63 5.08
N ILE A 17 9.28 -1.80 4.77
CA ILE A 17 8.62 -3.08 4.63
C ILE A 17 7.82 -3.08 3.35
N THR A 18 7.90 -4.18 2.61
CA THR A 18 7.09 -4.41 1.43
C THR A 18 6.04 -5.47 1.75
N ILE A 19 4.78 -5.15 1.46
CA ILE A 19 3.68 -6.12 1.50
C ILE A 19 3.08 -6.29 0.12
N PHE A 20 2.45 -7.45 -0.09
CA PHE A 20 1.67 -7.75 -1.28
C PHE A 20 0.23 -8.00 -0.86
N LEU A 21 -0.71 -7.37 -1.56
CA LEU A 21 -2.15 -7.59 -1.36
C LEU A 21 -2.75 -7.97 -2.70
N ASP A 22 -3.60 -8.99 -2.68
CA ASP A 22 -4.50 -9.28 -3.79
C ASP A 22 -5.66 -8.28 -3.81
N PHE A 23 -6.18 -8.02 -5.01
CA PHE A 23 -7.36 -7.19 -5.19
C PHE A 23 -8.27 -7.73 -6.28
N THR A 24 -9.55 -7.43 -6.13
CA THR A 24 -10.56 -7.64 -7.17
C THR A 24 -10.87 -6.31 -7.84
N SER A 25 -10.94 -6.29 -9.17
CA SER A 25 -11.29 -5.10 -9.94
C SER A 25 -12.69 -4.59 -9.56
N GLY A 26 -12.83 -3.27 -9.46
CA GLY A 26 -14.12 -2.59 -9.40
C GLY A 26 -14.65 -2.14 -10.77
N GLY A 27 -13.91 -2.42 -11.85
CA GLY A 27 -14.09 -1.84 -13.17
C GLY A 27 -12.93 -0.94 -13.58
N ALA A 28 -12.82 -0.67 -14.89
CA ALA A 28 -11.81 0.23 -15.44
C ALA A 28 -11.91 1.63 -14.78
N THR A 29 -10.77 2.24 -14.44
CA THR A 29 -10.71 3.59 -13.84
C THR A 29 -11.57 3.78 -12.59
N THR A 30 -11.79 2.69 -11.84
CA THR A 30 -12.61 2.73 -10.62
C THR A 30 -11.71 2.73 -9.39
N ALA A 31 -12.06 3.56 -8.40
CA ALA A 31 -11.40 3.56 -7.10
C ALA A 31 -11.75 2.28 -6.32
N VAL A 32 -10.76 1.44 -6.06
CA VAL A 32 -10.88 0.22 -5.27
C VAL A 32 -10.27 0.47 -3.90
N GLU A 33 -10.97 0.05 -2.83
CA GLU A 33 -10.49 0.16 -1.46
C GLU A 33 -9.80 -1.13 -1.02
N LEU A 34 -8.62 -0.99 -0.43
CA LEU A 34 -7.86 -2.09 0.15
C LEU A 34 -7.58 -1.82 1.62
N THR A 35 -7.78 -2.87 2.41
CA THR A 35 -7.51 -2.87 3.84
C THR A 35 -6.34 -3.79 4.12
N ILE A 36 -5.31 -3.25 4.78
CA ILE A 36 -4.22 -4.05 5.31
C ILE A 36 -4.70 -4.64 6.63
N THR A 37 -4.97 -5.94 6.62
CA THR A 37 -5.48 -6.65 7.78
C THR A 37 -4.45 -6.60 8.91
N ALA A 38 -4.91 -6.29 10.12
CA ALA A 38 -4.05 -6.20 11.29
C ALA A 38 -3.38 -7.56 11.57
N GLY A 39 -2.09 -7.63 11.31
CA GLY A 39 -1.28 -8.83 11.46
C GLY A 39 -0.03 -8.74 10.59
N TYR A 40 1.06 -8.25 11.20
CA TYR A 40 2.43 -8.23 10.68
C TYR A 40 2.75 -7.26 9.52
N PRO A 41 3.57 -6.24 9.80
CA PRO A 41 3.73 -5.50 11.06
C PRO A 41 3.07 -4.12 11.00
N ASN A 42 3.14 -3.40 12.13
CA ASN A 42 2.42 -2.16 12.45
C ASN A 42 2.54 -1.08 11.34
N PHE A 43 1.67 -1.16 10.35
CA PHE A 43 1.46 -0.14 9.35
C PHE A 43 0.65 0.98 9.99
N ASP A 44 1.33 2.05 10.35
CA ASP A 44 0.67 3.25 10.84
C ASP A 44 0.64 4.29 9.71
N LEU A 45 -0.45 4.27 8.95
CA LEU A 45 -0.70 5.29 7.94
C LEU A 45 -0.93 6.68 8.56
N SER A 46 -0.93 6.86 9.90
CA SER A 46 -1.14 8.15 10.57
C SER A 46 -0.03 9.18 10.35
N LYS A 47 1.10 8.78 9.75
CA LYS A 47 2.20 9.68 9.35
C LYS A 47 1.98 10.25 7.95
N ALA A 48 2.47 11.46 7.69
CA ALA A 48 2.19 12.19 6.44
C ALA A 48 2.58 11.40 5.17
N HIS A 49 3.68 10.64 5.22
CA HIS A 49 4.21 9.89 4.07
C HIS A 49 4.67 8.48 4.48
N PRO A 50 3.74 7.60 4.85
CA PRO A 50 4.06 6.26 5.32
C PRO A 50 4.37 5.32 4.15
N ILE A 51 3.74 5.54 2.99
CA ILE A 51 4.01 4.83 1.74
C ILE A 51 5.13 5.56 1.02
N ILE A 52 6.24 4.85 0.81
CA ILE A 52 7.44 5.36 0.14
C ILE A 52 7.35 5.08 -1.36
N SER A 53 6.80 3.92 -1.72
CA SER A 53 6.67 3.48 -3.11
C SER A 53 5.60 2.39 -3.21
N GLY A 54 5.00 2.23 -4.38
CA GLY A 54 4.15 1.10 -4.68
C GLY A 54 4.06 0.83 -6.17
N CYS A 55 3.67 -0.39 -6.51
CA CYS A 55 3.38 -0.79 -7.88
C CYS A 55 2.15 -1.71 -7.92
N ILE A 56 1.43 -1.63 -9.02
CA ILE A 56 0.24 -2.45 -9.27
C ILE A 56 0.53 -3.35 -10.46
N PHE A 57 0.17 -4.62 -10.30
CA PHE A 57 0.24 -5.66 -11.33
C PHE A 57 -1.17 -6.14 -11.63
N GLU A 58 -1.66 -5.83 -12.82
CA GLU A 58 -2.95 -6.31 -13.32
C GLU A 58 -2.78 -7.65 -14.02
N LEU A 59 -3.67 -8.59 -13.72
CA LEU A 59 -3.60 -9.98 -14.15
C LEU A 59 -4.88 -10.38 -14.90
N GLU A 60 -4.73 -11.03 -16.04
CA GLU A 60 -5.81 -11.70 -16.77
C GLU A 60 -5.37 -13.12 -17.10
N GLY A 61 -6.15 -14.12 -16.67
CA GLY A 61 -5.83 -15.54 -16.95
C GLY A 61 -4.39 -15.93 -16.62
N ASP A 62 -3.87 -15.48 -15.47
CA ASP A 62 -2.50 -15.68 -14.96
C ASP A 62 -1.37 -14.93 -15.68
N ILE A 63 -1.68 -14.01 -16.60
CA ILE A 63 -0.70 -13.17 -17.31
C ILE A 63 -0.75 -11.73 -16.78
N ILE A 64 0.41 -11.10 -16.55
CA ILE A 64 0.49 -9.67 -16.26
C ILE A 64 0.12 -8.88 -17.52
N VAL A 65 -1.01 -8.20 -17.48
CA VAL A 65 -1.52 -7.37 -18.59
C VAL A 65 -0.93 -5.98 -18.53
N ASN A 66 -0.83 -5.39 -17.34
CA ASN A 66 -0.22 -4.08 -17.12
C ASN A 66 0.56 -4.04 -15.80
N SER A 67 1.55 -3.14 -15.77
CA SER A 67 2.21 -2.74 -14.54
C SER A 67 2.36 -1.23 -14.49
N PHE A 68 2.00 -0.62 -13.36
CA PHE A 68 2.11 0.83 -13.19
C PHE A 68 2.60 1.20 -11.81
N ALA A 69 3.30 2.34 -11.75
CA ALA A 69 3.75 2.92 -10.50
C ALA A 69 2.57 3.59 -9.79
N MET A 70 2.53 3.46 -8.47
CA MET A 70 1.58 4.19 -7.65
C MET A 70 2.08 5.61 -7.41
N LEU A 71 1.24 6.58 -7.69
CA LEU A 71 1.48 8.00 -7.50
C LEU A 71 0.45 8.53 -6.48
N PRO A 72 0.88 9.29 -5.46
CA PRO A 72 -0.09 9.90 -4.56
C PRO A 72 -0.99 10.87 -5.33
N ALA A 73 -2.29 10.80 -5.10
CA ALA A 73 -3.28 11.73 -5.65
C ALA A 73 -3.16 13.10 -4.95
N ALA A 74 -2.06 13.81 -5.20
CA ALA A 74 -1.67 15.06 -4.52
C ALA A 74 -1.51 14.94 -2.97
N GLU A 75 -0.70 15.81 -2.37
CA GLU A 75 -0.59 15.93 -0.91
C GLU A 75 -1.87 16.56 -0.33
N VAL A 76 -2.96 15.80 -0.24
CA VAL A 76 -4.21 16.25 0.38
C VAL A 76 -4.41 15.53 1.71
N GLY A 77 -4.88 16.26 2.72
CA GLY A 77 -5.17 15.69 4.04
C GLY A 77 -6.09 14.47 3.93
N ARG A 78 -5.85 13.45 4.77
CA ARG A 78 -6.51 12.12 4.71
C ARG A 78 -8.03 12.14 4.54
N SER A 79 -8.71 13.19 5.01
CA SER A 79 -10.16 13.32 4.99
C SER A 79 -10.73 14.08 3.80
N ASP A 80 -9.90 14.84 3.07
CA ASP A 80 -10.37 15.89 2.14
C ASP A 80 -10.03 15.59 0.67
N ALA A 81 -9.35 14.49 0.37
CA ALA A 81 -9.00 14.15 -1.02
C ALA A 81 -10.20 13.51 -1.74
N THR A 82 -10.48 14.01 -2.95
CA THR A 82 -11.34 13.34 -3.94
C THR A 82 -10.81 11.92 -4.16
N ALA A 83 -11.72 10.95 -4.35
CA ALA A 83 -11.32 9.58 -4.65
C ALA A 83 -10.40 9.56 -5.88
N PRO A 84 -9.35 8.71 -5.89
CA PRO A 84 -8.43 8.63 -7.02
C PRO A 84 -9.21 8.27 -8.29
N ASP A 85 -9.02 9.02 -9.36
CA ASP A 85 -9.79 8.89 -10.60
C ASP A 85 -8.90 8.61 -11.82
N THR A 86 -7.58 8.71 -11.66
CA THR A 86 -6.61 8.46 -12.72
C THR A 86 -5.73 7.26 -12.37
N VAL A 87 -5.41 6.44 -13.38
CA VAL A 87 -4.64 5.20 -13.19
C VAL A 87 -3.33 5.43 -12.43
N GLY A 88 -3.10 4.62 -11.41
CA GLY A 88 -1.92 4.71 -10.54
C GLY A 88 -2.07 5.71 -9.40
N GLU A 89 -3.10 6.54 -9.39
CA GLU A 89 -3.40 7.37 -8.23
C GLU A 89 -3.81 6.53 -7.03
N TYR A 90 -3.36 6.94 -5.84
CA TYR A 90 -3.82 6.39 -4.58
C TYR A 90 -4.04 7.45 -3.51
N GLN A 91 -4.92 7.13 -2.57
CA GLN A 91 -5.28 7.95 -1.42
C GLN A 91 -5.32 7.08 -0.16
N ILE A 92 -4.75 7.57 0.93
CA ILE A 92 -4.87 6.96 2.25
C ILE A 92 -6.15 7.46 2.92
N THR A 93 -7.06 6.56 3.30
CA THR A 93 -8.38 6.91 3.88
C THR A 93 -8.47 6.68 5.39
N ALA A 94 -7.70 5.73 5.93
CA ALA A 94 -7.60 5.49 7.37
C ALA A 94 -6.22 4.92 7.74
N ALA A 95 -6.03 4.55 9.01
CA ALA A 95 -4.76 4.07 9.55
C ALA A 95 -4.23 2.77 8.87
N ASN A 96 -5.12 1.99 8.26
CA ASN A 96 -4.79 0.73 7.58
C ASN A 96 -5.52 0.55 6.24
N THR A 97 -6.16 1.59 5.73
CA THR A 97 -6.93 1.55 4.49
C THR A 97 -6.46 2.61 3.52
N PHE A 98 -6.44 2.24 2.24
CA PHE A 98 -6.19 3.17 1.15
C PHE A 98 -7.08 2.79 -0.04
N LYS A 99 -7.36 3.79 -0.87
CA LYS A 99 -8.01 3.64 -2.17
C LYS A 99 -6.98 3.82 -3.25
N TYR A 100 -7.12 3.10 -4.35
CA TYR A 100 -6.31 3.31 -5.54
C TYR A 100 -7.21 3.24 -6.77
N CYS A 101 -6.86 3.95 -7.83
CA CYS A 101 -7.58 3.85 -9.10
C CYS A 101 -7.03 2.67 -9.90
N ASN A 102 -7.90 1.70 -10.19
CA ASN A 102 -7.57 0.56 -11.04
C ASN A 102 -7.23 1.05 -12.45
N GLY A 103 -6.40 0.30 -13.17
CA GLY A 103 -6.03 0.66 -14.53
C GLY A 103 -7.21 0.60 -15.51
N ALA A 104 -6.90 0.88 -16.77
CA ALA A 104 -7.90 0.84 -17.84
C ALA A 104 -8.39 -0.59 -18.12
N GLY A 105 -7.68 -1.62 -17.64
CA GLY A 105 -8.14 -3.01 -17.68
C GLY A 105 -9.03 -3.31 -16.49
N ASP A 106 -10.23 -3.82 -16.73
CA ASP A 106 -11.07 -4.40 -15.69
C ASP A 106 -10.48 -5.76 -15.25
N ALA A 107 -9.34 -5.70 -14.55
CA ALA A 107 -8.52 -6.84 -14.22
C ALA A 107 -8.24 -6.90 -12.72
N ASN A 108 -8.31 -8.12 -12.16
CA ASN A 108 -7.85 -8.40 -10.81
C ASN A 108 -6.32 -8.32 -10.77
N GLY A 109 -5.73 -8.30 -9.58
CA GLY A 109 -4.29 -8.16 -9.53
C GLY A 109 -3.68 -8.25 -8.15
N ILE A 110 -2.41 -7.87 -8.11
CA ILE A 110 -1.61 -7.76 -6.89
C ILE A 110 -1.02 -6.36 -6.82
N ILE A 111 -1.09 -5.76 -5.64
CA ILE A 111 -0.42 -4.50 -5.34
C ILE A 111 0.74 -4.76 -4.40
N ALA A 112 1.91 -4.20 -4.70
CA ALA A 112 3.06 -4.21 -3.82
C ALA A 112 3.24 -2.81 -3.22
N ILE A 113 3.34 -2.72 -1.90
CA ILE A 113 3.40 -1.45 -1.18
C ILE A 113 4.62 -1.47 -0.27
N CYS A 114 5.54 -0.54 -0.52
CA CYS A 114 6.70 -0.28 0.32
C CYS A 114 6.38 0.86 1.28
N TYR A 115 6.43 0.58 2.58
CA TYR A 115 6.12 1.56 3.61
C TYR A 115 7.11 1.58 4.75
N TRP A 116 7.15 2.69 5.46
CA TRP A 116 7.86 2.81 6.73
C TRP A 116 6.99 2.32 7.87
N ALA A 117 7.39 1.24 8.54
CA ALA A 117 6.70 0.73 9.71
C ALA A 117 7.05 1.60 10.93
N ALA A 118 6.29 2.67 11.15
CA ALA A 118 6.55 3.58 12.27
C ALA A 118 6.40 2.89 13.64
N GLY A 119 5.64 1.79 13.71
CA GLY A 119 5.26 1.16 14.98
C GLY A 119 4.34 2.06 15.80
N ASN A 120 4.07 1.68 17.05
CA ASN A 120 3.31 2.52 17.99
C ASN A 120 4.15 3.72 18.52
N LYS A 121 5.18 4.15 17.79
CA LYS A 121 5.97 5.32 18.17
C LYS A 121 5.12 6.56 17.90
N ASN A 122 4.61 7.12 18.98
CA ASN A 122 4.25 8.53 19.06
C ASN A 122 5.51 9.36 18.76
N VAL A 123 5.82 9.57 17.48
CA VAL A 123 6.56 10.73 16.98
C VAL A 123 5.60 11.88 16.87
#